data_AF-A0A1F8JU18-F1
#
_entry.id   AF-A0A1F8JU18-F1
#
_cell.length_a   1.000
_cell.length_b   1.000
_cell.length_c   1.000
_cell.angle_alpha   90.00
_cell.angle_beta   90.00
_cell.angle_gamma   90.00
#
_symmetry.space_group_name_H-M   'P 1'
#
loop_
_entity.id
_entity.type
_entity.pdbx_description
1 polymer ?
#
loop_
_entity_poly.entity_id
_entity_poly.type
_entity_poly.pdbx_seq_one_letter_code
_entity_poly.pdbx_strand_id
1 'polypeptide(L)'
;MGFEKVFLFGALGDRLDHTFGNLMLLKNYQGKVVIIDKDIQIVCINECYTLNLKGRAGSVISMFSIDDPSPKIITEGLKYNLLNKKLFFTTH
;
A
#
# COMPACT_ATOMS: atom_id res chain seq x y z
N MET A 1 3.87 -25.82 -2.14
CA MET A 1 4.27 -24.91 -1.03
C MET A 1 4.59 -23.55 -1.62
N GLY A 2 4.27 -22.47 -0.93
CA GLY A 2 4.53 -21.09 -1.37
C GLY A 2 4.91 -20.19 -0.19
N PHE A 3 5.43 -19.01 -0.47
CA PHE A 3 5.84 -18.04 0.55
C PHE A 3 4.64 -17.25 1.08
N GLU A 4 4.64 -16.96 2.38
CA GLU A 4 3.62 -16.12 3.02
C GLU A 4 3.82 -14.63 2.72
N LYS A 5 5.08 -14.20 2.63
CA LYS A 5 5.49 -12.82 2.40
C LYS A 5 6.71 -12.76 1.48
N VAL A 6 6.74 -11.76 0.59
CA VAL A 6 7.87 -11.49 -0.30
C VAL A 6 8.25 -10.01 -0.17
N PHE A 7 9.53 -9.73 -0.02
CA PHE A 7 10.08 -8.37 0.09
C PHE A 7 10.91 -8.05 -1.15
N LEU A 8 10.56 -6.98 -1.86
CA LEU A 8 11.32 -6.49 -3.01
C LEU A 8 12.13 -5.26 -2.62
N PHE A 9 13.43 -5.31 -2.89
CA PHE A 9 14.37 -4.21 -2.68
C PHE A 9 14.87 -3.70 -4.03
N GLY A 10 15.21 -2.41 -4.12
CA GLY A 10 15.66 -1.79 -5.39
C GLY A 10 14.58 -1.79 -6.48
N ALA A 11 13.31 -1.83 -6.08
CA ALA A 11 12.16 -1.88 -7.00
C ALA A 11 11.65 -0.48 -7.42
N LEU A 12 12.27 0.58 -6.92
CA LEU A 12 11.98 1.98 -7.24
C LEU A 12 13.25 2.61 -7.84
N GLY A 13 13.10 3.60 -8.73
CA GLY A 13 14.23 4.40 -9.23
C GLY A 13 14.31 4.55 -10.74
N ASP A 14 15.54 4.79 -11.23
CA ASP A 14 16.06 5.13 -12.58
C ASP A 14 15.08 5.23 -13.74
N ARG A 15 14.23 4.22 -13.91
CA ARG A 15 13.20 4.18 -14.93
C ARG A 15 11.81 4.16 -14.31
N LEU A 16 11.03 5.18 -14.64
CA LEU A 16 9.64 5.33 -14.18
C LEU A 16 8.77 4.12 -14.56
N ASP A 17 8.94 3.58 -15.76
CA ASP A 17 8.17 2.41 -16.22
C ASP A 17 8.44 1.15 -15.37
N HIS A 18 9.66 0.97 -14.88
CA HIS A 18 9.97 -0.11 -13.93
C HIS A 18 9.28 0.13 -12.59
N THR A 19 9.32 1.37 -12.08
CA THR A 19 8.63 1.74 -10.84
C THR A 19 7.12 1.46 -10.96
N PHE A 20 6.48 1.90 -12.04
CA PHE A 20 5.07 1.63 -12.29
C PHE A 20 4.77 0.13 -12.45
N GLY A 21 5.61 -0.61 -13.18
CA GLY A 21 5.48 -2.05 -13.32
C GLY A 21 5.52 -2.76 -11.96
N ASN A 22 6.45 -2.39 -11.10
CA ASN A 22 6.59 -2.96 -9.75
C ASN A 22 5.41 -2.60 -8.84
N LEU A 23 4.85 -1.39 -8.95
CA LEU A 23 3.62 -1.03 -8.26
C LEU A 23 2.43 -1.87 -8.73
N MET A 24 2.31 -2.13 -10.04
CA MET A 24 1.27 -3.00 -10.59
C MET A 24 1.44 -4.46 -10.16
N LEU A 25 2.68 -4.93 -9.94
CA LEU A 25 2.92 -6.25 -9.35
C LEU A 25 2.32 -6.36 -7.93
N LEU A 26 2.37 -5.30 -7.12
CA LEU A 26 1.75 -5.32 -5.79
C LEU A 26 0.24 -5.58 -5.85
N LYS A 27 -0.44 -5.05 -6.87
CA LYS A 27 -1.87 -5.27 -7.10
C LYS A 27 -2.19 -6.75 -7.36
N ASN A 28 -1.33 -7.45 -8.11
CA ASN A 28 -1.53 -8.88 -8.39
C ASN A 28 -1.26 -9.78 -7.18
N TYR A 29 -0.53 -9.28 -6.17
CA TYR A 29 -0.13 -10.04 -4.99
C TYR A 29 -0.46 -9.31 -3.68
N GLN A 30 -1.66 -8.76 -3.60
CA GLN A 30 -2.19 -8.02 -2.45
C GLN A 30 -1.93 -8.73 -1.12
N GLY A 31 -1.36 -8.00 -0.16
CA GLY A 31 -1.02 -8.45 1.19
C GLY A 31 0.23 -9.32 1.32
N LYS A 32 0.70 -9.91 0.21
CA LYS A 32 1.84 -10.85 0.19
C LYS A 32 3.15 -10.18 -0.17
N VAL A 33 3.12 -9.22 -1.08
CA VAL A 33 4.33 -8.55 -1.58
C VAL A 33 4.45 -7.16 -0.98
N VAL A 34 5.67 -6.79 -0.57
CA VAL A 34 6.01 -5.47 -0.05
C VAL A 34 7.25 -4.96 -0.75
N ILE A 35 7.18 -3.74 -1.29
CA ILE A 35 8.38 -3.03 -1.74
C ILE A 35 8.97 -2.31 -0.53
N ILE A 36 10.27 -2.51 -0.31
CA ILE A 36 11.06 -1.81 0.71
C ILE A 36 12.15 -1.03 0.00
N ASP A 37 12.22 0.25 0.30
CA ASP A 37 13.32 1.13 -0.07
C ASP A 37 13.78 1.91 1.18
N LYS A 38 14.84 2.70 1.06
CA LYS A 38 15.55 3.35 2.15
C LYS A 38 14.63 4.02 3.17
N ASP A 39 13.66 4.80 2.69
CA ASP A 39 12.79 5.63 3.52
C ASP A 39 11.28 5.38 3.28
N ILE A 40 10.93 4.35 2.49
CA ILE A 40 9.54 4.06 2.13
C ILE A 40 9.26 2.56 2.09
N GLN A 41 8.05 2.19 2.50
CA GLN A 41 7.49 0.86 2.30
C GLN A 41 6.16 1.00 1.57
N ILE A 42 5.96 0.17 0.54
CA ILE A 42 4.75 0.19 -0.27
C ILE A 42 4.12 -1.20 -0.26
N VAL A 43 2.84 -1.25 0.06
CA VAL A 43 2.03 -2.47 0.05
C VAL A 43 0.68 -2.17 -0.57
N CYS A 44 0.17 -3.12 -1.36
CA CYS A 44 -1.22 -3.13 -1.80
C CYS A 44 -1.97 -4.17 -0.96
N ILE A 45 -3.17 -3.83 -0.50
CA ILE A 45 -4.04 -4.72 0.27
C ILE A 45 -5.46 -4.67 -0.30
N ASN A 46 -6.28 -5.65 0.06
CA ASN A 46 -7.71 -5.68 -0.25
C ASN A 46 -8.54 -5.76 1.03
N GLU A 47 -9.85 -5.82 0.90
CA GLU A 47 -10.83 -5.84 2.00
C GLU A 47 -10.65 -7.02 2.98
N CYS A 48 -9.96 -8.09 2.58
CA CYS A 48 -9.69 -9.24 3.45
C CYS A 48 -8.47 -9.05 4.36
N TYR A 49 -7.78 -7.90 4.29
CA TYR A 49 -6.56 -7.64 5.07
C TYR A 49 -6.76 -6.54 6.12
N THR A 50 -6.20 -6.78 7.31
CA THR A 50 -5.94 -5.75 8.31
C THR A 50 -4.44 -5.56 8.42
N LEU A 51 -3.96 -4.31 8.27
CA LEU A 51 -2.54 -3.99 8.32
C LEU A 51 -2.19 -3.32 9.65
N ASN A 52 -1.37 -4.00 10.46
CA ASN A 52 -0.80 -3.43 11.66
C ASN A 52 0.51 -2.71 11.34
N LEU A 53 0.50 -1.39 11.42
CA LEU A 53 1.67 -0.55 11.16
C LEU A 53 2.44 -0.29 12.46
N LYS A 54 3.76 -0.51 12.41
CA LYS A 54 4.69 -0.09 13.47
C LYS A 54 5.49 1.09 12.95
N GLY A 55 5.48 2.19 13.69
CA GLY A 55 6.17 3.42 13.30
C GLY A 55 6.46 4.30 14.49
N ARG A 56 7.08 5.46 14.24
CA ARG A 56 7.30 6.49 15.26
C ARG A 56 6.27 7.60 15.06
N ALA A 57 5.91 8.29 16.13
CA ALA A 57 5.09 9.50 16.01
C ALA A 57 5.80 10.48 15.05
N GLY A 58 5.05 10.98 14.06
CA GLY A 58 5.58 11.83 12.99
C GLY A 58 5.89 11.10 11.67
N SER A 59 5.87 9.76 11.62
CA SER A 59 5.92 9.02 10.36
C SER A 59 4.71 9.34 9.47
N VAL A 60 4.95 9.42 8.15
CA VAL A 60 3.91 9.72 7.16
C VAL A 60 3.31 8.43 6.62
N ILE A 61 1.97 8.38 6.57
CA ILE A 61 1.22 7.30 5.93
C ILE A 61 0.35 7.92 4.84
N SER A 62 0.58 7.48 3.61
CA SER A 62 -0.20 7.86 2.44
C SER A 62 -1.01 6.65 1.98
N MET A 63 -2.30 6.86 1.73
CA MET A 63 -3.22 5.83 1.25
C MET A 63 -3.97 6.36 0.03
N PHE A 64 -4.10 5.55 -1.01
CA PHE A 64 -4.88 5.84 -2.21
C PHE A 64 -5.52 4.56 -2.73
N SER A 65 -6.67 4.68 -3.40
CA SER A 65 -7.27 3.54 -4.10
C SER A 65 -6.56 3.33 -5.44
N ILE A 66 -6.42 2.07 -5.85
CA ILE A 66 -5.83 1.72 -7.14
C ILE A 66 -6.90 1.40 -8.20
N ASP A 67 -8.12 1.06 -7.77
CA ASP A 67 -9.24 0.68 -8.63
C ASP A 67 -10.57 1.26 -8.12
N ASP A 68 -11.59 1.14 -8.96
CA ASP A 68 -13.00 1.32 -8.60
C ASP A 68 -13.71 -0.05 -8.62
N PRO A 69 -14.61 -0.39 -7.68
CA PRO A 69 -15.18 0.45 -6.64
C PRO A 69 -14.20 0.87 -5.54
N SER A 70 -14.21 2.16 -5.21
CA SER A 70 -13.42 2.74 -4.12
C SER A 70 -13.73 2.07 -2.76
N PRO A 71 -12.73 1.54 -2.04
CA PRO A 71 -12.96 0.82 -0.79
C PRO A 71 -13.37 1.77 0.34
N LYS A 72 -14.10 1.24 1.33
CA LYS A 72 -14.30 1.91 2.61
C LYS A 72 -13.23 1.44 3.60
N ILE A 73 -12.61 2.37 4.29
CA ILE A 73 -11.53 2.08 5.23
C ILE A 73 -11.83 2.56 6.64
N ILE A 74 -11.22 1.89 7.61
CA ILE A 74 -11.17 2.26 9.01
C ILE A 74 -9.70 2.36 9.40
N THR A 75 -9.31 3.42 10.10
CA THR A 75 -7.96 3.59 10.63
C THR A 75 -8.01 4.02 12.09
N GLU A 76 -7.08 3.48 12.87
CA GLU A 76 -6.94 3.74 14.29
C GLU A 76 -5.47 4.04 14.62
N GLY A 77 -5.24 4.90 15.61
CA GLY A 77 -3.89 5.29 16.04
C GLY A 77 -3.16 6.27 15.09
N LEU A 78 -3.82 6.76 14.03
CA LEU A 78 -3.27 7.78 13.14
C LEU A 78 -3.68 9.18 13.61
N LYS A 79 -2.92 10.21 13.19
CA LYS A 79 -3.30 11.62 13.42
C LYS A 79 -4.69 11.93 12.86
N TYR A 80 -5.05 11.30 11.75
CA TYR A 80 -6.34 11.41 11.09
C TYR A 80 -6.99 10.02 11.05
N ASN A 81 -7.74 9.68 12.10
CA ASN A 81 -8.53 8.44 12.12
C ASN A 81 -9.70 8.55 11.14
N LEU A 82 -9.94 7.47 10.41
CA LEU A 82 -11.01 7.34 9.44
C LEU A 82 -11.99 6.27 9.93
N LEU A 83 -13.28 6.58 9.90
CA LEU A 83 -14.33 5.62 10.24
C LEU A 83 -15.27 5.46 9.04
N ASN A 84 -15.21 4.29 8.41
CA ASN A 84 -16.05 3.90 7.28
C ASN A 84 -16.03 4.93 6.13
N LYS A 85 -14.86 5.52 5.86
CA LYS A 85 -14.68 6.55 4.83
C LYS A 85 -14.29 5.88 3.51
N LYS A 86 -14.89 6.35 2.40
CA LYS A 86 -14.47 5.93 1.06
C LYS A 86 -13.15 6.59 0.70
N LEU A 87 -12.21 5.78 0.19
CA LEU A 87 -10.97 6.25 -0.39
C LEU A 87 -11.18 6.36 -1.90
N PHE A 88 -11.60 7.53 -2.37
CA PHE A 88 -12.00 7.71 -3.77
C PHE A 88 -10.85 7.44 -4.74
N PHE A 89 -11.11 6.59 -5.72
CA PHE A 89 -10.37 6.54 -6.96
C PHE A 89 -10.87 7.70 -7.83
N THR A 90 -10.00 8.67 -8.13
CA THR A 90 -10.34 9.77 -9.02
C THR A 90 -9.57 9.63 -10.32
N THR A 91 -10.28 9.41 -11.41
CA THR A 91 -9.82 9.71 -12.76
C THR A 91 -10.37 11.08 -13.12
N HIS A 92 -9.48 12.00 -13.51
CA HIS A 92 -9.86 13.29 -14.10
C HIS A 92 -10.54 13.07 -15.46
#